data_AF-Q4C0J5-F1
#
_entry.id   AF-Q4C0J5-F1
#
_cell.length_a   1.000
_cell.length_b   1.000
_cell.length_c   1.000
_cell.angle_alpha   90.00
_cell.angle_beta   90.00
_cell.angle_gamma   90.00
#
_symmetry.space_group_name_H-M   'P 1'
#
loop_
_entity.id
_entity.type
_entity.pdbx_description
1 polymer ?
#
loop_
_entity_poly.entity_id
_entity_poly.type
_entity_poly.pdbx_seq_one_letter_code
_entity_poly.pdbx_strand_id
1 'polypeptide(L)'
;MPNPEKKEKVVSIRFRESELSNLDQQADSVNLSRSAYITRKLQGLPVLPSRVPPVNWNIYRELGGISTQLSALGNNINQMAKVLNTVNQQGQPLPSNLNHVEDLTEVMTLIEQLKPTLKQIRLELSGVEVNELNH
;
A
#
# COMPACT_ATOMS: atom_id res chain seq x y z
N MET A 1 1.58 24.65 11.34
CA MET A 1 1.95 23.57 12.28
C MET A 1 3.26 23.95 12.94
N PRO A 2 3.39 23.87 14.27
CA PRO A 2 4.67 24.14 14.93
C PRO A 2 5.70 23.09 14.52
N ASN A 3 6.92 23.54 14.24
CA ASN A 3 8.05 22.66 13.89
C ASN A 3 8.40 21.79 15.11
N PRO A 4 8.55 20.46 14.98
CA PRO A 4 8.94 19.63 16.11
C PRO A 4 10.28 20.08 16.70
N GLU A 5 10.30 20.30 18.00
CA GLU A 5 11.51 20.69 18.75
C GLU A 5 12.56 19.56 18.69
N LYS A 6 13.80 19.91 18.38
CA LYS A 6 14.90 18.93 18.33
C LYS A 6 15.30 18.53 19.75
N LYS A 7 15.44 17.21 19.98
CA LYS A 7 15.92 16.67 21.26
C LYS A 7 17.44 16.82 21.35
N GLU A 8 17.92 17.80 22.09
CA GLU A 8 19.36 18.09 22.26
C GLU A 8 19.96 17.61 23.58
N LYS A 9 19.12 17.31 24.59
CA LYS A 9 19.58 16.88 25.92
C LYS A 9 19.69 15.36 25.99
N VAL A 10 20.79 14.87 26.57
CA VAL A 10 21.10 13.44 26.71
C VAL A 10 21.15 13.07 28.18
N VAL A 11 20.52 11.95 28.53
CA VAL A 11 20.63 11.31 29.85
C VAL A 11 21.30 9.95 29.63
N SER A 12 22.37 9.68 30.38
CA SER A 12 23.10 8.41 30.32
C SER A 12 22.76 7.55 31.53
N ILE A 13 22.30 6.32 31.27
CA ILE A 13 21.90 5.34 32.28
C ILE A 13 22.67 4.05 31.99
N ARG A 14 23.21 3.40 33.03
CA ARG A 14 23.94 2.14 32.89
C ARG A 14 22.98 0.97 33.13
N PHE A 15 23.05 -0.03 32.26
CA PHE A 15 22.29 -1.27 32.35
C PHE A 15 23.24 -2.46 32.32
N ARG A 16 22.83 -3.56 32.92
CA ARG A 16 23.41 -4.88 32.67
C ARG A 16 22.92 -5.39 31.31
N GLU A 17 23.67 -6.32 30.72
CA GLU A 17 23.31 -6.92 29.42
C GLU A 17 21.90 -7.55 29.44
N SER A 18 21.57 -8.28 30.51
CA SER A 18 20.25 -8.91 30.67
C SER A 18 19.10 -7.89 30.76
N GLU A 19 19.35 -6.74 31.38
CA GLU A 19 18.36 -5.66 31.50
C GLU A 19 18.15 -4.96 30.15
N LEU A 20 19.25 -4.77 29.41
CA LEU A 20 19.22 -4.16 28.09
C LEU A 20 18.49 -5.05 27.06
N SER A 21 18.78 -6.35 27.07
CA SER A 21 18.08 -7.34 26.22
C SER A 21 16.58 -7.42 26.55
N ASN A 22 16.21 -7.33 27.83
CA ASN A 22 14.81 -7.29 28.23
C ASN A 22 14.11 -6.02 27.71
N LEU A 23 14.78 -4.86 27.75
CA LEU A 23 14.25 -3.62 27.18
C LEU A 23 14.07 -3.69 25.66
N ASP A 24 14.97 -4.38 24.94
CA ASP A 24 14.81 -4.62 23.50
C ASP A 24 13.57 -5.46 23.21
N GLN A 25 13.42 -6.59 23.89
CA GLN A 25 12.25 -7.45 23.71
C GLN A 25 10.94 -6.70 23.99
N GLN A 26 10.91 -5.89 25.05
CA GLN A 26 9.74 -5.07 25.37
C GLN A 26 9.48 -4.00 24.29
N ALA A 27 10.52 -3.34 23.78
CA ALA A 27 10.40 -2.34 22.73
C ALA A 27 9.92 -2.94 21.39
N ASP A 28 10.47 -4.10 21.03
CA ASP A 28 10.11 -4.84 19.82
C ASP A 28 8.65 -5.31 19.87
N SER A 29 8.18 -5.76 21.05
CA SER A 29 6.79 -6.21 21.24
C SER A 29 5.74 -5.12 20.94
N VAL A 30 6.15 -3.85 20.95
CA VAL A 30 5.29 -2.70 20.66
C VAL A 30 5.72 -1.91 19.42
N ASN A 31 6.64 -2.44 18.61
CA ASN A 31 7.19 -1.80 17.42
C ASN A 31 7.80 -0.42 17.69
N LEU A 32 8.58 -0.27 18.77
CA LEU A 32 9.32 0.93 19.09
C LEU A 32 10.82 0.66 19.11
N SER A 33 11.61 1.68 18.79
CA SER A 33 13.04 1.62 19.13
C SER A 33 13.22 1.63 20.65
N ARG A 34 14.29 1.02 21.14
CA ARG A 34 14.66 1.03 22.57
C ARG A 34 14.59 2.45 23.17
N SER A 35 15.14 3.45 22.49
CA SER A 35 15.15 4.85 22.96
C SER A 35 13.75 5.45 23.02
N ALA A 36 12.89 5.18 22.04
CA ALA A 36 11.50 5.63 22.03
C ALA A 36 10.69 4.95 23.15
N TYR A 37 10.90 3.65 23.35
CA TYR A 37 10.28 2.86 24.42
C TYR A 37 10.63 3.42 25.80
N ILE A 38 11.92 3.58 26.09
CA ILE A 38 12.41 4.12 27.36
C ILE A 38 11.87 5.54 27.59
N THR A 39 11.96 6.40 26.56
CA THR A 39 11.48 7.79 26.67
C THR A 39 9.99 7.83 27.02
N ARG A 40 9.15 7.02 26.35
CA ARG A 40 7.71 6.98 26.63
C ARG A 40 7.42 6.46 28.04
N LYS A 41 8.09 5.39 28.47
CA LYS A 41 7.98 4.88 29.84
C LYS A 41 8.31 5.93 30.89
N LEU A 42 9.43 6.65 30.72
CA LEU A 42 9.86 7.71 31.65
C LEU A 42 8.91 8.90 31.67
N GLN A 43 8.28 9.22 30.55
CA GLN A 43 7.30 10.31 30.43
C GLN A 43 5.89 9.91 30.86
N GLY A 44 5.66 8.67 31.28
CA GLY A 44 4.33 8.14 31.59
C GLY A 44 3.40 8.08 30.36
N LEU A 45 3.96 8.14 29.15
CA LEU A 45 3.20 8.07 27.91
C LEU A 45 2.76 6.63 27.63
N PRO A 46 1.60 6.43 26.99
CA PRO A 46 1.13 5.11 26.64
C PRO A 46 2.11 4.41 25.70
N VAL A 47 2.43 3.16 26.07
CA VAL A 47 3.27 2.26 25.27
C VAL A 47 2.35 1.18 24.72
N LEU A 48 1.56 1.58 23.72
CA LEU A 48 0.64 0.69 23.04
C LEU A 48 1.37 0.00 21.88
N PRO A 49 1.08 -1.28 21.60
CA PRO A 49 1.55 -1.90 20.37
C PRO A 49 1.05 -1.08 19.18
N SER A 50 1.96 -0.79 18.25
CA SER A 50 1.56 -0.16 16.99
C SER A 50 0.48 -1.02 16.34
N ARG A 51 -0.73 -0.47 16.22
CA ARG A 51 -1.86 -1.12 15.51
C ARG A 51 -1.54 -1.37 14.03
N VAL A 52 -0.50 -0.71 13.53
CA VAL A 52 -0.09 -0.76 12.14
C VAL A 52 0.98 -1.85 12.01
N PRO A 53 0.68 -3.03 11.42
CA PRO A 53 1.67 -4.04 11.09
C PRO A 53 2.84 -3.44 10.29
N PRO A 54 4.06 -4.01 10.42
CA PRO A 54 5.21 -3.57 9.66
C PRO A 54 4.93 -3.71 8.16
N VAL A 55 4.85 -2.57 7.47
CA VAL A 55 4.59 -2.53 6.03
C VAL A 55 5.80 -3.12 5.31
N ASN A 56 5.61 -4.22 4.60
CA ASN A 56 6.62 -4.74 3.70
C ASN A 56 6.70 -3.82 2.47
N TRP A 57 7.66 -2.89 2.50
CA TRP A 57 7.87 -1.89 1.44
C TRP A 57 8.17 -2.50 0.07
N ASN A 58 8.73 -3.72 0.01
CA ASN A 58 8.95 -4.40 -1.26
C ASN A 58 7.63 -4.84 -1.87
N ILE A 59 6.76 -5.47 -1.07
CA ILE A 59 5.41 -5.86 -1.50
C ILE A 59 4.59 -4.62 -1.89
N TYR A 60 4.68 -3.54 -1.11
CA TYR A 60 4.02 -2.28 -1.43
C TYR A 60 4.44 -1.73 -2.80
N ARG A 61 5.74 -1.78 -3.11
CA ARG A 61 6.29 -1.34 -4.40
C ARG A 61 5.83 -2.24 -5.55
N GLU A 62 5.87 -3.55 -5.37
CA GLU A 62 5.41 -4.52 -6.37
C GLU A 62 3.93 -4.33 -6.70
N LEU A 63 3.07 -4.16 -5.69
CA LEU A 63 1.66 -3.85 -5.88
C LEU A 63 1.43 -2.54 -6.66
N GLY A 64 2.25 -1.51 -6.37
CA GLY A 64 2.24 -0.26 -7.14
C GLY A 64 2.59 -0.49 -8.62
N GLY A 65 3.61 -1.31 -8.89
CA GLY A 65 4.01 -1.68 -10.25
C GLY A 65 2.92 -2.42 -11.02
N ILE A 66 2.26 -3.39 -10.37
CA ILE A 66 1.13 -4.13 -10.95
C ILE A 66 -0.02 -3.16 -11.30
N SER A 67 -0.35 -2.22 -10.41
CA SER A 67 -1.39 -1.21 -10.67
C SER A 67 -1.07 -0.33 -11.88
N THR A 68 0.19 0.08 -12.04
CA THR A 68 0.63 0.84 -13.22
C THR A 68 0.52 0.02 -14.50
N GLN A 69 0.96 -1.24 -14.50
CA GLN A 69 0.89 -2.12 -15.66
C GLN A 69 -0.56 -2.37 -16.09
N LEU A 70 -1.46 -2.62 -15.14
CA LEU A 70 -2.90 -2.77 -15.40
C LEU A 70 -3.50 -1.50 -16.01
N SER A 71 -3.08 -0.33 -15.55
CA SER A 71 -3.55 0.96 -16.10
C SER A 71 -3.08 1.17 -17.54
N ALA A 72 -1.83 0.81 -17.84
CA ALA A 72 -1.29 0.85 -19.20
C ALA A 72 -2.02 -0.14 -20.12
N LEU A 73 -2.29 -1.35 -19.64
CA LEU A 73 -3.05 -2.36 -20.38
C LEU A 73 -4.47 -1.87 -20.71
N GLY A 74 -5.19 -1.32 -19.74
CA GLY A 74 -6.52 -0.74 -19.97
C GLY A 74 -6.50 0.40 -21.00
N ASN A 75 -5.48 1.26 -20.98
CA ASN A 75 -5.33 2.33 -21.97
C ASN A 75 -5.13 1.77 -23.40
N ASN A 76 -4.31 0.73 -23.54
CA ASN A 76 -4.09 0.07 -24.84
C ASN A 76 -5.38 -0.57 -25.36
N ILE A 77 -6.13 -1.25 -24.49
CA ILE A 77 -7.41 -1.85 -24.84
C ILE A 77 -8.41 -0.79 -25.29
N ASN A 78 -8.52 0.32 -24.56
CA ASN A 78 -9.40 1.43 -24.93
C ASN A 78 -9.03 2.06 -26.29
N GLN A 79 -7.73 2.15 -26.61
CA GLN A 79 -7.27 2.61 -27.92
C GLN A 79 -7.65 1.62 -29.03
N MET A 80 -7.47 0.31 -28.81
CA MET A 80 -7.89 -0.72 -29.75
C MET A 80 -9.39 -0.66 -30.01
N ALA A 81 -10.22 -0.56 -28.96
CA ALA A 81 -11.66 -0.44 -29.09
C ALA A 81 -12.07 0.81 -29.91
N LYS A 82 -11.41 1.95 -29.71
CA LYS A 82 -11.66 3.16 -30.50
C LYS A 82 -11.33 2.97 -31.98
N VAL A 83 -10.17 2.39 -32.29
CA VAL A 83 -9.76 2.11 -33.67
C VAL A 83 -10.75 1.18 -34.36
N LEU A 84 -11.14 0.08 -33.69
CA LEU A 84 -12.12 -0.87 -34.21
C LEU A 84 -13.48 -0.22 -34.47
N ASN A 85 -13.96 0.61 -33.54
CA ASN A 85 -15.20 1.36 -33.71
C ASN A 85 -15.14 2.33 -34.90
N THR A 86 -14.00 3.01 -35.11
CA THR A 86 -13.80 3.90 -36.26
C THR A 86 -13.79 3.14 -37.58
N VAL A 87 -13.08 2.01 -37.66
CA VAL A 87 -13.02 1.16 -38.86
C VAL A 87 -14.41 0.61 -39.21
N ASN A 88 -15.17 0.16 -38.21
CA ASN A 88 -16.55 -0.32 -38.38
C ASN A 88 -17.48 0.79 -38.89
N GLN A 89 -17.39 2.01 -38.34
CA GLN A 89 -18.17 3.17 -38.79
C GLN A 89 -17.83 3.61 -40.23
N GLN A 90 -16.59 3.36 -40.68
CA GLN A 90 -16.15 3.64 -42.05
C GLN A 90 -16.54 2.55 -43.05
N GLY A 91 -17.26 1.51 -42.61
CA GLY A 91 -17.74 0.42 -43.46
C GLY A 91 -16.62 -0.49 -43.99
N GLN A 92 -15.42 -0.43 -43.41
CA GLN A 92 -14.32 -1.32 -43.78
C GLN A 92 -14.46 -2.67 -43.07
N PRO A 93 -14.22 -3.79 -43.77
CA PRO A 93 -14.29 -5.10 -43.15
C PRO A 93 -13.19 -5.23 -42.10
N LEU A 94 -13.59 -5.55 -40.86
CA LEU A 94 -12.68 -5.84 -39.78
C LEU A 94 -11.84 -7.09 -40.11
N PRO A 95 -10.56 -7.13 -39.71
CA PRO A 95 -9.75 -8.33 -39.80
C PRO A 95 -10.44 -9.50 -39.07
N SER A 96 -10.50 -10.68 -39.68
CA SER A 96 -11.26 -11.84 -39.18
C SER A 96 -10.79 -12.39 -37.81
N ASN A 97 -9.60 -11.97 -37.38
CA ASN A 97 -8.97 -12.26 -36.09
C ASN A 97 -9.36 -11.27 -34.97
N LEU A 98 -10.14 -10.22 -35.26
CA LEU A 98 -10.59 -9.20 -34.31
C LEU A 98 -12.08 -9.29 -33.95
N ASN A 99 -12.74 -10.39 -34.34
CA ASN A 99 -14.18 -10.59 -34.18
C ASN A 99 -14.66 -10.82 -32.72
N HIS A 100 -13.75 -10.75 -31.73
CA HIS A 100 -14.09 -10.93 -30.32
C HIS A 100 -13.82 -9.64 -29.55
N VAL A 101 -14.54 -8.58 -29.92
CA VAL A 101 -14.54 -7.32 -29.16
C VAL A 101 -15.11 -7.54 -27.76
N GLU A 102 -16.00 -8.53 -27.57
CA GLU A 102 -16.42 -8.99 -26.25
C GLU A 102 -15.24 -9.40 -25.36
N ASP A 103 -14.24 -10.12 -25.87
CA ASP A 103 -13.07 -10.57 -25.07
C ASP A 103 -12.25 -9.38 -24.55
N LEU A 104 -12.09 -8.33 -25.37
CA LEU A 104 -11.41 -7.10 -24.94
C LEU A 104 -12.22 -6.34 -23.87
N THR A 105 -13.54 -6.39 -23.97
CA THR A 105 -14.45 -5.76 -23.01
C THR A 105 -14.41 -6.50 -21.68
N GLU A 106 -14.35 -7.83 -21.72
CA GLU A 106 -14.22 -8.71 -20.55
C GLU A 106 -12.86 -8.57 -19.86
N VAL A 107 -11.77 -8.43 -20.62
CA VAL A 107 -10.46 -8.10 -20.06
C VAL A 107 -10.47 -6.72 -19.41
N MET A 108 -11.14 -5.74 -20.01
CA MET A 108 -11.27 -4.39 -19.44
C MET A 108 -12.03 -4.40 -18.11
N THR A 109 -13.14 -5.14 -18.02
CA THR A 109 -13.90 -5.27 -16.77
C THR A 109 -13.11 -5.99 -15.68
N LEU A 110 -12.37 -7.05 -16.02
CA LEU A 110 -11.47 -7.72 -15.08
C LEU A 110 -10.36 -6.79 -14.56
N ILE A 111 -9.77 -5.96 -15.42
CA ILE A 111 -8.76 -4.97 -15.01
C ILE A 111 -9.35 -3.93 -14.05
N GLU A 112 -10.55 -3.42 -14.35
CA GLU A 112 -11.22 -2.46 -13.47
C GLU A 112 -11.63 -3.08 -12.12
N GLN A 113 -11.95 -4.37 -12.08
CA GLN A 113 -12.20 -5.11 -10.82
C GLN A 113 -10.93 -5.39 -10.01
N LEU A 114 -9.78 -5.59 -10.69
CA LEU A 114 -8.50 -5.87 -10.02
C LEU A 114 -7.89 -4.65 -9.33
N LYS A 115 -8.09 -3.45 -9.89
CA LYS A 115 -7.60 -2.17 -9.32
C LYS A 115 -8.02 -1.92 -7.86
N PRO A 116 -9.31 -1.96 -7.49
CA PRO A 116 -9.74 -1.73 -6.11
C PRO A 116 -9.23 -2.83 -5.17
N THR A 117 -9.19 -4.08 -5.63
CA THR A 117 -8.68 -5.22 -4.85
C THR A 117 -7.19 -5.05 -4.51
N LEU A 118 -6.37 -4.63 -5.47
CA LEU A 118 -4.96 -4.30 -5.23
C LEU A 118 -4.78 -3.11 -4.28
N LYS A 119 -5.63 -2.08 -4.39
CA LYS A 119 -5.63 -0.94 -3.47
C LYS A 119 -5.99 -1.38 -2.05
N GLN A 120 -6.97 -2.27 -1.90
CA GLN A 120 -7.41 -2.80 -0.63
C GLN A 120 -6.30 -3.62 0.04
N ILE A 121 -5.69 -4.56 -0.70
CA ILE A 121 -4.54 -5.34 -0.24
C ILE A 121 -3.40 -4.41 0.19
N ARG A 122 -3.14 -3.33 -0.57
CA ARG A 122 -2.13 -2.32 -0.20
C ARG A 122 -2.45 -1.63 1.13
N LEU A 123 -3.71 -1.30 1.37
CA LEU A 123 -4.16 -0.63 2.60
C LEU A 123 -4.07 -1.56 3.81
N GLU A 124 -4.54 -2.79 3.67
CA GLU A 124 -4.48 -3.83 4.71
C GLU A 124 -3.04 -4.19 5.08
N LEU A 125 -2.15 -4.36 4.09
CA LEU A 125 -0.72 -4.56 4.32
C LEU A 125 -0.02 -3.34 4.90
N SER A 126 -0.60 -2.14 4.73
CA SER A 126 -0.11 -0.91 5.35
C SER A 126 -0.68 -0.66 6.74
N GLY A 127 -1.49 -1.58 7.28
CA GLY A 127 -2.09 -1.49 8.60
C GLY A 127 -3.19 -0.43 8.75
N VAL A 128 -3.79 0.01 7.63
CA VAL A 128 -4.95 0.89 7.61
C VAL A 128 -6.17 -0.01 7.47
N GLU A 129 -6.86 -0.29 8.57
CA GLU A 129 -8.23 -0.82 8.50
C GLU A 129 -9.09 0.20 7.75
N VAL A 130 -9.64 -0.22 6.61
CA VAL A 130 -10.65 0.55 5.91
C VAL A 130 -11.90 0.51 6.77
N ASN A 131 -12.07 1.52 7.61
CA ASN A 131 -13.36 1.79 8.22
C ASN A 131 -14.33 2.13 7.08
N GLU A 132 -15.10 1.13 6.66
CA GLU A 132 -16.41 1.34 6.06
C GLU A 132 -17.29 2.04 7.09
N LEU A 133 -17.23 3.37 7.11
CA LEU A 133 -18.30 4.18 7.69
C LEU A 133 -19.22 4.60 6.55
N ASN A 134 -20.13 3.69 6.22
CA ASN A 134 -21.45 4.04 5.74
C ASN A 134 -22.20 4.70 6.90
N HIS A 135 -22.43 6.01 6.82
CA HIS A 135 -23.63 6.66 7.32
C HIS A 135 -23.88 7.97 6.56
#